data_AF-A0A261AM53-F1
#
_entry.id   AF-A0A261AM53-F1
#
_cell.length_a   1.000
_cell.length_b   1.000
_cell.length_c   1.000
_cell.angle_alpha   90.00
_cell.angle_beta   90.00
_cell.angle_gamma   90.00
#
_symmetry.space_group_name_H-M   'P 1'
#
loop_
_entity.id
_entity.type
_entity.pdbx_description
1 polymer ?
#
loop_
_entity_poly.entity_id
_entity_poly.type
_entity_poly.pdbx_seq_one_letter_code
_entity_poly.pdbx_strand_id
1 'polypeptide(L)'
;MAKNYPSFIVDAFTTQSFAGNPAAVCLIPQKLKDEEYLKISSEFNLSETAFPVPIGPLDFKQCSQFSLRWFTPKTEVPLCGHATLATSHVLFNEIGNVNEEIKFDTQSGVLIVKRGDSGNVEMDFPEYDLTSMKFNDTPNPLHGILSEFEAPSFLLNVIKCAVPAEMSIESVVYSSKSKKLIIVVDPETTKFELESVKIDSSKMLELHDGSFVRGLAITFSPSNPSSQGFKDPSNEPYDYVCRYFAPWVGIDEDPATGSAQCVMGPFWSIMLGKHELYALQAFPGRGAQFRIRLRDDRVVLNGPSMTEHYPSYIVDAFAKKRFSGNPAAVCLIPQNKKDEEYLKIASELNVSETAFPVPIGNSDYKACSQFSLRWFTPTSEVPLCGHATLATSHILFNEIGNSNKELKFETLAGILAVRRDESGNVELNLPEYDLTSIKFHHTTNPLHGIFSEFKAPHFLFDIVKCIVPTEMTIEACVYAAKPRVLVVVVDPLTTKFELEAVKIDVAKILQIQNNGFLQGIALTLRPKNALIQGFTDSSDEPFDYACRYFAPWVGINEDPATGHAQCAMGPFWSKITGKRELYALQAFPTRGGLFRLKFQDGRVILNGPSVTVLRGEITLDEPTFY
;
A
#
# COMPACT_ATOMS: atom_id res chain seq x y z
N MET A 1 17.06 -22.32 -11.01
CA MET A 1 16.16 -21.46 -11.81
C MET A 1 15.15 -20.84 -10.88
N ALA A 2 14.88 -19.54 -11.02
CA ALA A 2 13.78 -18.91 -10.31
C ALA A 2 12.45 -19.54 -10.73
N LYS A 3 11.60 -19.91 -9.77
CA LYS A 3 10.23 -20.36 -10.03
C LYS A 3 9.31 -19.15 -9.93
N ASN A 4 8.37 -19.05 -10.87
CA ASN A 4 7.31 -18.06 -10.86
C ASN A 4 6.01 -18.74 -10.45
N TYR A 5 5.24 -18.08 -9.59
CA TYR A 5 3.93 -18.55 -9.13
C TYR A 5 2.87 -17.51 -9.50
N PRO A 6 1.66 -17.93 -9.88
CA PRO A 6 0.56 -16.99 -10.14
C PRO A 6 0.19 -16.19 -8.90
N SER A 7 -0.10 -14.91 -9.09
CA SER A 7 -0.68 -14.05 -8.06
C SER A 7 -1.75 -13.14 -8.63
N PHE A 8 -2.75 -12.83 -7.83
CA PHE A 8 -3.94 -12.06 -8.22
C PHE A 8 -4.22 -10.98 -7.17
N ILE A 9 -4.82 -9.87 -7.58
CA ILE A 9 -5.45 -8.89 -6.68
C ILE A 9 -6.94 -8.91 -7.02
N VAL A 10 -7.77 -9.13 -6.01
CA VAL A 10 -9.22 -9.29 -6.19
C VAL A 10 -9.96 -8.39 -5.22
N ASP A 11 -10.89 -7.59 -5.75
CA ASP A 11 -11.86 -6.85 -4.96
C ASP A 11 -13.00 -7.78 -4.54
N ALA A 12 -13.08 -8.08 -3.25
CA ALA A 12 -14.11 -8.92 -2.68
C ALA A 12 -15.36 -8.11 -2.28
N PHE A 13 -16.54 -8.74 -2.34
CA PHE A 13 -17.84 -8.15 -1.98
C PHE A 13 -18.29 -7.00 -2.90
N THR A 14 -17.94 -7.07 -4.19
CA THR A 14 -18.31 -6.06 -5.19
C THR A 14 -18.39 -6.64 -6.60
N THR A 15 -19.22 -6.03 -7.45
CA THR A 15 -19.23 -6.22 -8.92
C THR A 15 -18.59 -5.05 -9.67
N GLN A 16 -18.04 -4.06 -8.97
CA GLN A 16 -17.41 -2.89 -9.57
C GLN A 16 -15.93 -2.88 -9.24
N SER A 17 -15.09 -2.56 -10.22
CA SER A 17 -13.65 -2.38 -10.01
C SER A 17 -13.38 -1.24 -9.02
N PHE A 18 -12.38 -1.40 -8.15
CA PHE A 18 -11.98 -0.42 -7.12
C PHE A 18 -13.04 -0.14 -6.05
N ALA A 19 -13.99 -1.04 -5.88
CA ALA A 19 -14.95 -1.07 -4.79
C ALA A 19 -14.65 -2.29 -3.89
N GLY A 20 -15.46 -2.55 -2.87
CA GLY A 20 -15.26 -3.71 -2.00
C GLY A 20 -13.99 -3.63 -1.15
N ASN A 21 -13.41 -4.79 -0.81
CA ASN A 21 -12.17 -4.88 -0.03
C ASN A 21 -11.14 -5.74 -0.78
N PRO A 22 -9.94 -5.21 -1.05
CA PRO A 22 -9.00 -5.91 -1.91
C PRO A 22 -8.19 -6.94 -1.14
N ALA A 23 -7.85 -8.03 -1.81
CA ALA A 23 -6.91 -9.00 -1.27
C ALA A 23 -5.99 -9.53 -2.36
N ALA A 24 -4.72 -9.70 -2.03
CA ALA A 24 -3.79 -10.45 -2.87
C ALA A 24 -3.94 -11.95 -2.62
N VAL A 25 -3.87 -12.77 -3.67
CA VAL A 25 -3.91 -14.25 -3.57
C VAL A 25 -2.68 -14.81 -4.28
N CYS A 26 -1.85 -15.57 -3.56
CA CYS A 26 -0.61 -16.15 -4.08
C CYS A 26 -0.68 -17.68 -4.15
N LEU A 27 -0.62 -18.25 -5.35
CA LEU A 27 -0.74 -19.69 -5.58
C LEU A 27 0.62 -20.40 -5.52
N ILE A 28 1.16 -20.51 -4.30
CA ILE A 28 2.44 -21.16 -4.01
C ILE A 28 2.16 -22.58 -3.45
N PRO A 29 2.44 -23.67 -4.19
CA PRO A 29 2.02 -25.03 -3.81
C PRO A 29 2.92 -25.67 -2.74
N GLN A 30 3.38 -24.87 -1.77
CA GLN A 30 4.21 -25.32 -0.65
C GLN A 30 4.12 -24.34 0.52
N LYS A 31 4.32 -24.84 1.73
CA LYS A 31 4.47 -24.00 2.92
C LYS A 31 5.79 -23.22 2.86
N LEU A 32 5.72 -21.94 3.22
CA LEU A 32 6.89 -21.07 3.39
C LEU A 32 7.20 -20.86 4.87
N LYS A 33 8.35 -20.24 5.15
CA LYS A 33 8.63 -19.70 6.49
C LYS A 33 7.81 -18.43 6.71
N ASP A 34 7.45 -18.14 7.96
CA ASP A 34 6.62 -16.98 8.30
C ASP A 34 7.23 -15.64 7.82
N GLU A 35 8.56 -15.50 7.90
CA GLU A 35 9.28 -14.35 7.37
C GLU A 35 9.12 -14.17 5.85
N GLU A 36 8.95 -15.26 5.09
CA GLU A 36 8.77 -15.20 3.64
C GLU A 36 7.34 -14.79 3.28
N TYR A 37 6.33 -15.26 4.01
CA TYR A 37 4.95 -14.79 3.87
C TYR A 37 4.87 -13.28 4.14
N LEU A 38 5.46 -12.81 5.24
CA LEU A 38 5.48 -11.40 5.61
C LEU A 38 6.18 -10.54 4.55
N LYS A 39 7.32 -11.00 4.01
CA LYS A 39 8.01 -10.29 2.92
C LYS A 39 7.10 -10.14 1.70
N ILE A 40 6.45 -11.21 1.25
CA ILE A 40 5.54 -11.15 0.09
C ILE A 40 4.36 -10.22 0.37
N SER A 41 3.70 -10.37 1.52
CA SER A 41 2.59 -9.51 1.92
C SER A 41 2.96 -8.03 2.02
N SER A 42 4.18 -7.73 2.48
CA SER A 42 4.69 -6.37 2.56
C SER A 42 4.93 -5.72 1.19
N GLU A 43 5.21 -6.51 0.14
CA GLU A 43 5.36 -5.98 -1.21
C GLU A 43 4.02 -5.68 -1.89
N PHE A 44 2.97 -6.46 -1.62
CA PHE A 44 1.61 -6.12 -2.05
C PHE A 44 1.06 -4.90 -1.31
N ASN A 45 1.42 -4.75 -0.03
CA ASN A 45 0.96 -3.65 0.84
C ASN A 45 -0.58 -3.49 0.89
N LEU A 46 -1.33 -4.57 0.69
CA LEU A 46 -2.79 -4.61 0.82
C LEU A 46 -3.23 -4.90 2.26
N SER A 47 -4.54 -4.84 2.52
CA SER A 47 -5.13 -5.24 3.82
C SER A 47 -4.69 -6.65 4.20
N GLU A 48 -4.89 -7.62 3.30
CA GLU A 48 -4.45 -8.99 3.47
C GLU A 48 -3.93 -9.62 2.17
N THR A 49 -2.95 -10.51 2.31
CA THR A 49 -2.51 -11.46 1.29
C THR A 49 -2.82 -12.87 1.75
N ALA A 50 -3.47 -13.65 0.90
CA ALA A 50 -3.89 -15.02 1.13
C ALA A 50 -2.97 -16.02 0.42
N PHE A 51 -2.67 -17.12 1.10
CA PHE A 51 -1.80 -18.18 0.60
C PHE A 51 -2.48 -19.55 0.71
N PRO A 52 -3.30 -19.96 -0.28
CA PRO A 52 -3.82 -21.31 -0.36
C PRO A 52 -2.71 -22.30 -0.73
N VAL A 53 -2.59 -23.39 0.03
CA VAL A 53 -1.66 -24.49 -0.24
C VAL A 53 -2.47 -25.78 -0.38
N PRO A 54 -2.45 -26.48 -1.53
CA PRO A 54 -3.20 -27.72 -1.73
C PRO A 54 -2.86 -28.77 -0.67
N ILE A 55 -3.87 -29.41 -0.09
CA ILE A 55 -3.74 -30.58 0.79
C ILE A 55 -4.10 -31.82 -0.04
N GLY A 56 -3.09 -32.59 -0.42
CA GLY A 56 -3.24 -33.73 -1.33
C GLY A 56 -2.62 -33.44 -2.70
N PRO A 57 -3.34 -33.61 -3.83
CA PRO A 57 -2.80 -33.30 -5.15
C PRO A 57 -2.32 -31.85 -5.23
N LEU A 58 -1.10 -31.61 -5.72
CA LEU A 58 -0.51 -30.27 -5.87
C LEU A 58 -1.12 -29.44 -7.03
N ASP A 59 -2.27 -29.87 -7.55
CA ASP A 59 -2.99 -29.23 -8.65
C ASP A 59 -4.15 -28.42 -8.09
N PHE A 60 -4.04 -27.08 -8.17
CA PHE A 60 -5.07 -26.14 -7.74
C PHE A 60 -6.40 -26.30 -8.49
N LYS A 61 -6.43 -26.97 -9.66
CA LYS A 61 -7.64 -27.20 -10.43
C LYS A 61 -8.45 -28.41 -9.93
N GLN A 62 -7.79 -29.42 -9.37
CA GLN A 62 -8.43 -30.66 -8.94
C GLN A 62 -8.57 -30.77 -7.42
N CYS A 63 -7.70 -30.10 -6.67
CA CYS A 63 -7.69 -30.17 -5.22
C CYS A 63 -8.97 -29.55 -4.62
N SER A 64 -9.62 -30.26 -3.70
CA SER A 64 -10.84 -29.80 -3.00
C SER A 64 -10.58 -29.34 -1.56
N GLN A 65 -9.34 -29.45 -1.08
CA GLN A 65 -8.96 -29.09 0.29
C GLN A 65 -7.62 -28.36 0.30
N PHE A 66 -7.55 -27.20 0.93
CA PHE A 66 -6.35 -26.38 0.99
C PHE A 66 -6.06 -25.96 2.42
N SER A 67 -4.80 -25.82 2.80
CA SER A 67 -4.44 -24.98 3.94
C SER A 67 -4.52 -23.53 3.49
N LEU A 68 -5.10 -22.65 4.32
CA LEU A 68 -5.19 -21.23 4.00
C LEU A 68 -4.66 -20.39 5.16
N ARG A 69 -3.75 -19.47 4.84
CA ARG A 69 -3.18 -18.49 5.77
C ARG A 69 -3.33 -17.10 5.19
N TRP A 70 -3.53 -16.11 6.05
CA TRP A 70 -3.65 -14.70 5.68
C TRP A 70 -2.65 -13.86 6.44
N PHE A 71 -2.05 -12.91 5.75
CA PHE A 71 -1.06 -12.02 6.32
C PHE A 71 -1.38 -10.60 5.92
N THR A 72 -1.41 -9.70 6.90
CA THR A 72 -1.21 -8.27 6.64
C THR A 72 0.27 -8.03 6.33
N PRO A 73 0.68 -6.81 5.96
CA PRO A 73 2.09 -6.47 5.80
C PRO A 73 2.96 -6.68 7.06
N LYS A 74 2.35 -6.86 8.24
CA LYS A 74 3.05 -6.91 9.53
C LYS A 74 2.85 -8.21 10.33
N THR A 75 1.76 -8.93 10.13
CA THR A 75 1.44 -10.12 10.93
C THR A 75 0.49 -11.08 10.22
N GLU A 76 0.50 -12.35 10.62
CA GLU A 76 -0.56 -13.30 10.29
C GLU A 76 -1.87 -12.94 11.00
N VAL A 77 -3.01 -13.18 10.34
CA VAL A 77 -4.35 -13.01 10.88
C VAL A 77 -5.04 -14.39 10.95
N PRO A 78 -5.69 -14.75 12.06
CA PRO A 78 -6.25 -16.10 12.24
C PRO A 78 -7.50 -16.39 11.40
N LEU A 79 -8.20 -15.35 10.92
CA LEU A 79 -9.38 -15.45 10.06
C LEU A 79 -9.58 -14.16 9.27
N CYS A 80 -9.80 -14.27 7.96
CA CYS A 80 -10.10 -13.13 7.11
C CYS A 80 -11.19 -13.47 6.08
N GLY A 81 -12.32 -12.75 6.11
CA GLY A 81 -13.48 -13.05 5.27
C GLY A 81 -13.28 -12.69 3.79
N HIS A 82 -12.95 -11.43 3.48
CA HIS A 82 -12.78 -10.96 2.09
C HIS A 82 -11.63 -11.68 1.39
N ALA A 83 -10.51 -11.92 2.07
CA ALA A 83 -9.39 -12.64 1.46
C ALA A 83 -9.69 -14.13 1.25
N THR A 84 -10.59 -14.73 2.04
CA THR A 84 -11.14 -16.08 1.75
C THR A 84 -12.03 -16.04 0.51
N LEU A 85 -12.88 -15.02 0.39
CA LEU A 85 -13.75 -14.84 -0.78
C LEU A 85 -12.92 -14.67 -2.05
N ALA A 86 -11.94 -13.77 -2.02
CA ALA A 86 -10.97 -13.54 -3.09
C ALA A 86 -10.25 -14.84 -3.48
N THR A 87 -9.73 -15.59 -2.50
CA THR A 87 -9.06 -16.88 -2.75
C THR A 87 -10.00 -17.88 -3.44
N SER A 88 -11.24 -17.95 -2.99
CA SER A 88 -12.25 -18.84 -3.55
C SER A 88 -12.63 -18.46 -4.98
N HIS A 89 -12.79 -17.15 -5.24
CA HIS A 89 -13.02 -16.63 -6.58
C HIS A 89 -11.87 -16.99 -7.52
N VAL A 90 -10.61 -16.79 -7.10
CA VAL A 90 -9.43 -17.18 -7.88
C VAL A 90 -9.45 -18.67 -8.19
N LEU A 91 -9.71 -19.53 -7.18
CA LEU A 91 -9.72 -20.97 -7.40
C LEU A 91 -10.85 -21.39 -8.35
N PHE A 92 -12.08 -20.90 -8.18
CA PHE A 92 -13.21 -21.33 -8.98
C PHE A 92 -13.25 -20.72 -10.38
N ASN A 93 -12.92 -19.44 -10.53
CA ASN A 93 -13.15 -18.67 -11.75
C ASN A 93 -11.86 -18.50 -12.57
N GLU A 94 -10.76 -18.11 -11.93
CA GLU A 94 -9.48 -17.87 -12.62
C GLU A 94 -8.73 -19.17 -12.94
N ILE A 95 -8.63 -20.06 -11.95
CA ILE A 95 -7.96 -21.36 -12.11
C ILE A 95 -8.91 -22.41 -12.70
N GLY A 96 -10.22 -22.20 -12.57
CA GLY A 96 -11.23 -23.13 -13.07
C GLY A 96 -11.27 -24.45 -12.28
N ASN A 97 -11.11 -24.38 -10.95
CA ASN A 97 -11.18 -25.55 -10.07
C ASN A 97 -12.50 -26.30 -10.24
N VAL A 98 -12.46 -27.61 -10.48
CA VAL A 98 -13.62 -28.37 -10.93
C VAL A 98 -14.59 -28.79 -9.82
N ASN A 99 -14.23 -28.58 -8.55
CA ASN A 99 -15.07 -28.98 -7.43
C ASN A 99 -16.23 -27.99 -7.21
N GLU A 100 -17.36 -28.48 -6.72
CA GLU A 100 -18.50 -27.64 -6.31
C GLU A 100 -18.29 -27.03 -4.91
N GLU A 101 -17.50 -27.71 -4.08
CA GLU A 101 -17.19 -27.35 -2.70
C GLU A 101 -15.67 -27.42 -2.48
N ILE A 102 -15.10 -26.40 -1.83
CA ILE A 102 -13.71 -26.36 -1.39
C ILE A 102 -13.66 -26.17 0.13
N LYS A 103 -12.72 -26.85 0.78
CA LYS A 103 -12.48 -26.74 2.23
C LYS A 103 -11.14 -26.08 2.49
N PHE A 104 -11.12 -25.10 3.39
CA PHE A 104 -9.91 -24.45 3.86
C PHE A 104 -9.59 -24.86 5.30
N ASP A 105 -8.44 -25.49 5.54
CA ASP A 105 -7.86 -25.69 6.86
C ASP A 105 -7.15 -24.41 7.31
N THR A 106 -7.68 -23.77 8.35
CA THR A 106 -7.24 -22.47 8.85
C THR A 106 -6.97 -22.52 10.35
N GLN A 107 -6.34 -21.49 10.92
CA GLN A 107 -6.15 -21.42 12.38
C GLN A 107 -7.48 -21.31 13.16
N SER A 108 -8.54 -20.85 12.50
CA SER A 108 -9.88 -20.70 13.09
C SER A 108 -10.81 -21.88 12.83
N GLY A 109 -10.26 -23.00 12.34
CA GLY A 109 -11.01 -24.20 11.96
C GLY A 109 -11.24 -24.30 10.45
N VAL A 110 -12.07 -25.26 10.05
CA VAL A 110 -12.37 -25.52 8.64
C VAL A 110 -13.41 -24.54 8.14
N LEU A 111 -13.09 -23.79 7.08
CA LEU A 111 -14.06 -22.98 6.34
C LEU A 111 -14.51 -23.75 5.09
N ILE A 112 -15.80 -23.72 4.77
CA ILE A 112 -16.35 -24.37 3.59
C ILE A 112 -16.86 -23.30 2.64
N VAL A 113 -16.41 -23.37 1.39
CA VAL A 113 -16.87 -22.47 0.34
C VAL A 113 -17.50 -23.27 -0.79
N LYS A 114 -18.58 -22.75 -1.35
CA LYS A 114 -19.28 -23.37 -2.46
C LYS A 114 -19.31 -22.43 -3.65
N ARG A 115 -19.21 -23.02 -4.83
CA ARG A 115 -19.45 -22.32 -6.08
C ARG A 115 -20.94 -21.98 -6.16
N GLY A 116 -21.26 -20.69 -6.21
CA GLY A 116 -22.62 -20.20 -6.45
C GLY A 116 -22.90 -20.00 -7.94
N ASP A 117 -24.11 -19.57 -8.25
CA ASP A 117 -24.51 -19.23 -9.62
C ASP A 117 -23.76 -17.99 -10.15
N SER A 118 -23.54 -17.95 -11.47
CA SER A 118 -22.96 -16.80 -12.19
C SER A 118 -21.61 -16.31 -11.64
N GLY A 119 -20.76 -17.21 -11.12
CA GLY A 119 -19.41 -16.88 -10.64
C GLY A 119 -19.32 -16.39 -9.19
N ASN A 120 -20.46 -16.29 -8.50
CA ASN A 120 -20.51 -15.97 -7.08
C ASN A 120 -19.92 -17.10 -6.23
N VAL A 121 -19.52 -16.75 -5.00
CA VAL A 121 -19.02 -17.70 -4.01
C VAL A 121 -19.86 -17.58 -2.75
N GLU A 122 -20.26 -18.73 -2.21
CA GLU A 122 -20.93 -18.82 -0.92
C GLU A 122 -19.92 -19.25 0.14
N MET A 123 -19.84 -18.49 1.24
CA MET A 123 -19.01 -18.81 2.40
C MET A 123 -19.88 -19.02 3.63
N ASP A 124 -19.56 -20.03 4.44
CA ASP A 124 -20.30 -20.36 5.65
C ASP A 124 -19.58 -19.91 6.95
N PHE A 125 -20.20 -19.01 7.71
CA PHE A 125 -19.66 -18.52 8.99
C PHE A 125 -20.55 -18.94 10.17
N PRO A 126 -19.99 -19.07 11.39
CA PRO A 126 -20.80 -19.28 12.58
C PRO A 126 -21.61 -18.02 12.91
N GLU A 127 -22.81 -18.20 13.43
CA GLU A 127 -23.60 -17.12 14.02
C GLU A 127 -22.97 -16.65 15.35
N TYR A 128 -23.03 -15.35 15.61
CA TYR A 128 -22.55 -14.76 16.86
C TYR A 128 -23.71 -14.46 17.83
N ASP A 129 -23.39 -14.49 19.11
CA ASP A 129 -24.30 -14.10 20.18
C ASP A 129 -24.71 -12.62 20.07
N LEU A 130 -25.98 -12.33 20.36
CA LEU A 130 -26.53 -10.97 20.38
C LEU A 130 -27.08 -10.64 21.76
N THR A 131 -26.58 -9.56 22.35
CA THR A 131 -27.09 -9.02 23.61
C THR A 131 -27.33 -7.53 23.47
N SER A 132 -28.51 -7.06 23.82
CA SER A 132 -28.82 -5.63 23.86
C SER A 132 -28.15 -4.96 25.07
N MET A 133 -27.77 -3.70 24.90
CA MET A 133 -27.15 -2.90 25.96
C MET A 133 -28.12 -1.89 26.52
N LYS A 134 -28.29 -1.92 27.84
CA LYS A 134 -29.10 -0.96 28.57
C LYS A 134 -28.21 0.15 29.10
N PHE A 135 -28.56 1.40 28.79
CA PHE A 135 -27.92 2.58 29.36
C PHE A 135 -28.80 3.09 30.50
N ASN A 136 -28.17 3.54 31.58
CA ASN A 136 -28.88 4.08 32.74
C ASN A 136 -29.92 5.13 32.32
N ASP A 137 -31.12 5.02 32.88
CA ASP A 137 -32.24 5.94 32.68
C ASP A 137 -32.75 6.06 31.22
N THR A 138 -32.41 5.11 30.35
CA THR A 138 -32.90 5.06 28.96
C THR A 138 -33.73 3.78 28.73
N PRO A 139 -34.97 3.88 28.20
CA PRO A 139 -35.71 2.70 27.77
C PRO A 139 -34.94 1.91 26.71
N ASN A 140 -34.84 0.59 26.87
CA ASN A 140 -34.24 -0.28 25.87
C ASN A 140 -35.33 -0.78 24.90
N PRO A 141 -35.38 -0.32 23.64
CA PRO A 141 -36.42 -0.74 22.69
C PRO A 141 -36.31 -2.23 22.28
N LEU A 142 -35.20 -2.89 22.60
CA LEU A 142 -34.97 -4.31 22.34
C LEU A 142 -35.32 -5.21 23.54
N HIS A 143 -35.90 -4.64 24.60
CA HIS A 143 -36.30 -5.39 25.79
C HIS A 143 -37.31 -6.49 25.43
N GLY A 144 -37.02 -7.72 25.86
CA GLY A 144 -37.85 -8.90 25.55
C GLY A 144 -37.65 -9.49 24.15
N ILE A 145 -36.84 -8.85 23.29
CA ILE A 145 -36.43 -9.38 21.98
C ILE A 145 -35.07 -10.08 22.12
N LEU A 146 -34.11 -9.42 22.78
CA LEU A 146 -32.77 -9.95 23.04
C LEU A 146 -32.51 -10.02 24.56
N SER A 147 -31.56 -10.86 24.97
CA SER A 147 -30.97 -10.75 26.31
C SER A 147 -30.35 -9.37 26.49
N GLU A 148 -30.34 -8.83 27.72
CA GLU A 148 -29.84 -7.50 28.02
C GLU A 148 -28.87 -7.46 29.20
N PHE A 149 -27.94 -6.52 29.19
CA PHE A 149 -27.08 -6.19 30.34
C PHE A 149 -26.78 -4.68 30.40
N GLU A 150 -26.40 -4.21 31.58
CA GLU A 150 -26.05 -2.81 31.80
C GLU A 150 -24.74 -2.44 31.10
N ALA A 151 -24.79 -1.38 30.30
CA ALA A 151 -23.66 -0.89 29.53
C ALA A 151 -22.56 -0.34 30.46
N PRO A 152 -21.28 -0.68 30.22
CA PRO A 152 -20.17 -0.05 30.93
C PRO A 152 -20.17 1.47 30.74
N SER A 153 -19.84 2.23 31.79
CA SER A 153 -19.91 3.69 31.79
C SER A 153 -19.03 4.36 30.72
N PHE A 154 -17.89 3.75 30.35
CA PHE A 154 -17.01 4.28 29.31
C PHE A 154 -17.66 4.25 27.91
N LEU A 155 -18.60 3.33 27.68
CA LEU A 155 -19.08 2.99 26.35
C LEU A 155 -19.84 4.14 25.71
N LEU A 156 -20.60 4.91 26.50
CA LEU A 156 -21.30 6.08 26.00
C LEU A 156 -20.33 7.13 25.43
N ASN A 157 -19.15 7.29 26.04
CA ASN A 157 -18.13 8.21 25.55
C ASN A 157 -17.50 7.68 24.26
N VAL A 158 -17.28 6.37 24.15
CA VAL A 158 -16.79 5.73 22.91
C VAL A 158 -17.79 5.91 21.78
N ILE A 159 -19.08 5.72 22.03
CA ILE A 159 -20.15 5.91 21.05
C ILE A 159 -20.20 7.36 20.56
N LYS A 160 -20.06 8.34 21.47
CA LYS A 160 -20.01 9.78 21.12
C LYS A 160 -18.81 10.17 20.27
N CYS A 161 -17.74 9.37 20.26
CA CYS A 161 -16.61 9.56 19.35
C CYS A 161 -16.91 9.07 17.93
N ALA A 162 -17.95 8.25 17.73
CA ALA A 162 -18.27 7.64 16.45
C ALA A 162 -19.57 8.18 15.83
N VAL A 163 -20.59 8.45 16.64
CA VAL A 163 -21.91 8.90 16.17
C VAL A 163 -22.04 10.41 16.38
N PRO A 164 -22.26 11.20 15.31
CA PRO A 164 -22.49 12.64 15.41
C PRO A 164 -23.70 12.98 16.28
N ALA A 165 -23.69 14.14 16.94
CA ALA A 165 -24.76 14.55 17.84
C ALA A 165 -26.11 14.74 17.12
N GLU A 166 -26.07 14.99 15.82
CA GLU A 166 -27.21 15.16 14.93
C GLU A 166 -27.90 13.83 14.58
N MET A 167 -27.19 12.70 14.76
CA MET A 167 -27.70 11.36 14.46
C MET A 167 -28.26 10.71 15.71
N SER A 168 -29.57 10.43 15.69
CA SER A 168 -30.25 9.80 16.83
C SER A 168 -29.90 8.32 16.89
N ILE A 169 -29.54 7.85 18.10
CA ILE A 169 -29.28 6.43 18.38
C ILE A 169 -30.58 5.80 18.87
N GLU A 170 -31.05 4.77 18.19
CA GLU A 170 -32.24 4.02 18.58
C GLU A 170 -31.91 2.92 19.58
N SER A 171 -30.85 2.15 19.32
CA SER A 171 -30.45 1.04 20.20
C SER A 171 -28.99 0.67 20.03
N VAL A 172 -28.48 -0.12 20.97
CA VAL A 172 -27.11 -0.64 20.93
C VAL A 172 -27.12 -2.13 21.24
N VAL A 173 -26.50 -2.90 20.37
CA VAL A 173 -26.37 -4.35 20.46
C VAL A 173 -24.89 -4.72 20.53
N TYR A 174 -24.57 -5.80 21.24
CA TYR A 174 -23.21 -6.25 21.46
C TYR A 174 -23.09 -7.75 21.29
N SER A 175 -22.02 -8.17 20.62
CA SER A 175 -21.61 -9.57 20.53
C SER A 175 -20.36 -9.77 21.38
N SER A 176 -20.48 -10.57 22.44
CA SER A 176 -19.40 -10.77 23.40
C SER A 176 -18.25 -11.60 22.84
N LYS A 177 -18.57 -12.61 22.01
CA LYS A 177 -17.57 -13.48 21.39
C LYS A 177 -16.74 -12.74 20.35
N SER A 178 -17.37 -11.87 19.56
CA SER A 178 -16.68 -11.10 18.51
C SER A 178 -16.17 -9.74 18.99
N LYS A 179 -16.62 -9.29 20.19
CA LYS A 179 -16.33 -7.96 20.77
C LYS A 179 -16.74 -6.81 19.84
N LYS A 180 -17.85 -7.01 19.11
CA LYS A 180 -18.38 -6.01 18.17
C LYS A 180 -19.58 -5.30 18.77
N LEU A 181 -19.60 -3.99 18.62
CA LEU A 181 -20.70 -3.12 19.02
C LEU A 181 -21.51 -2.70 17.78
N ILE A 182 -22.82 -2.86 17.80
CA ILE A 182 -23.72 -2.45 16.73
C ILE A 182 -24.58 -1.30 17.26
N ILE A 183 -24.42 -0.12 16.66
CA ILE A 183 -25.13 1.09 17.04
C ILE A 183 -26.19 1.34 15.98
N VAL A 184 -27.45 1.16 16.36
CA VAL A 184 -28.59 1.35 15.48
C VAL A 184 -29.00 2.82 15.54
N VAL A 185 -29.05 3.46 14.37
CA VAL A 185 -29.38 4.88 14.24
C VAL A 185 -30.69 5.08 13.49
N ASP A 186 -31.18 6.31 13.49
CA ASP A 186 -32.44 6.69 12.90
C ASP A 186 -32.57 6.28 11.41
N PRO A 187 -33.71 5.66 11.01
CA PRO A 187 -33.91 5.11 9.68
C PRO A 187 -34.12 6.17 8.59
N GLU A 188 -34.29 7.46 8.93
CA GLU A 188 -34.38 8.56 7.96
C GLU A 188 -32.98 9.08 7.54
N THR A 189 -31.90 8.61 8.18
CA THR A 189 -30.51 8.95 7.81
C THR A 189 -30.26 8.76 6.32
N THR A 190 -29.76 9.78 5.63
CA THR A 190 -29.45 9.75 4.19
C THR A 190 -28.05 9.19 3.92
N LYS A 191 -27.79 8.77 2.68
CA LYS A 191 -26.43 8.35 2.25
C LYS A 191 -25.38 9.42 2.50
N PHE A 192 -25.72 10.68 2.24
CA PHE A 192 -24.80 11.80 2.46
C PHE A 192 -24.44 11.97 3.93
N GLU A 193 -25.41 11.88 4.84
CA GLU A 193 -25.17 11.98 6.29
C GLU A 193 -24.32 10.81 6.79
N LEU A 194 -24.63 9.58 6.36
CA LEU A 194 -23.88 8.40 6.74
C LEU A 194 -22.42 8.47 6.25
N GLU A 195 -22.18 8.84 4.99
CA GLU A 195 -20.82 8.98 4.43
C GLU A 195 -20.05 10.15 5.06
N SER A 196 -20.75 11.15 5.59
CA SER A 196 -20.14 12.30 6.27
C SER A 196 -19.68 12.01 7.71
N VAL A 197 -20.05 10.86 8.28
CA VAL A 197 -19.61 10.46 9.63
C VAL A 197 -18.08 10.39 9.67
N LYS A 198 -17.49 11.05 10.68
CA LYS A 198 -16.07 11.02 11.01
C LYS A 198 -15.93 10.59 12.46
N ILE A 199 -15.02 9.66 12.70
CA ILE A 199 -14.74 9.17 14.06
C ILE A 199 -13.51 9.87 14.65
N ASP A 200 -13.45 9.94 15.98
CA ASP A 200 -12.24 10.31 16.72
C ASP A 200 -11.53 9.06 17.24
N SER A 201 -10.80 8.37 16.36
CA SER A 201 -10.07 7.15 16.68
C SER A 201 -9.09 7.32 17.83
N SER A 202 -8.38 8.46 17.86
CA SER A 202 -7.43 8.78 18.93
C SER A 202 -8.14 8.79 20.28
N LYS A 203 -9.29 9.46 20.38
CA LYS A 203 -10.05 9.51 21.62
C LYS A 203 -10.65 8.15 22.00
N MET A 204 -11.11 7.36 21.03
CA MET A 204 -11.61 6.00 21.28
C MET A 204 -10.54 5.10 21.90
N LEU A 205 -9.30 5.19 21.42
CA LEU A 205 -8.15 4.46 21.96
C LEU A 205 -7.74 4.94 23.36
N GLU A 206 -7.91 6.22 23.68
CA GLU A 206 -7.72 6.74 25.05
C GLU A 206 -8.80 6.24 26.02
N LEU A 207 -10.05 6.09 25.55
CA LEU A 207 -11.20 5.72 26.38
C LEU A 207 -11.24 4.21 26.69
N HIS A 208 -10.68 3.37 25.82
CA HIS A 208 -10.71 1.92 26.00
C HIS A 208 -9.55 1.23 25.25
N ASP A 209 -8.99 0.16 25.84
CA ASP A 209 -7.80 -0.56 25.34
C ASP A 209 -8.09 -1.68 24.31
N GLY A 210 -9.34 -1.79 23.87
CA GLY A 210 -9.80 -2.85 22.97
C GLY A 210 -10.15 -4.21 23.62
N SER A 211 -9.98 -4.35 24.95
CA SER A 211 -10.28 -5.60 25.66
C SER A 211 -11.77 -5.98 25.70
N PHE A 212 -12.68 -5.00 25.55
CA PHE A 212 -14.13 -5.15 25.57
C PHE A 212 -14.73 -4.94 24.18
N VAL A 213 -14.41 -3.84 23.52
CA VAL A 213 -14.85 -3.53 22.14
C VAL A 213 -13.65 -3.54 21.20
N ARG A 214 -13.68 -4.36 20.15
CA ARG A 214 -12.63 -4.42 19.11
C ARG A 214 -13.04 -3.76 17.81
N GLY A 215 -14.33 -3.49 17.64
CA GLY A 215 -14.86 -2.73 16.50
C GLY A 215 -16.32 -2.36 16.74
N LEU A 216 -16.79 -1.37 16.02
CA LEU A 216 -18.17 -0.91 16.08
C LEU A 216 -18.74 -0.68 14.69
N ALA A 217 -20.04 -0.92 14.55
CA ALA A 217 -20.81 -0.61 13.36
C ALA A 217 -21.85 0.47 13.68
N ILE A 218 -22.01 1.44 12.77
CA ILE A 218 -23.20 2.31 12.73
C ILE A 218 -24.11 1.73 11.66
N THR A 219 -25.37 1.40 11.98
CA THR A 219 -26.27 0.70 11.05
C THR A 219 -27.72 1.12 11.19
N PHE A 220 -28.50 0.99 10.13
CA PHE A 220 -29.95 1.21 10.13
C PHE A 220 -30.60 0.51 8.92
N SER A 221 -31.91 0.29 9.00
CA SER A 221 -32.76 -0.12 7.88
C SER A 221 -33.44 1.14 7.33
N PRO A 222 -33.10 1.63 6.12
CA PRO A 222 -33.65 2.89 5.62
C PRO A 222 -35.17 2.80 5.44
N SER A 223 -35.92 3.81 5.86
CA SER A 223 -37.38 3.88 5.67
C SER A 223 -37.79 3.95 4.19
N ASN A 224 -36.98 4.63 3.39
CA ASN A 224 -37.16 4.77 1.94
C ASN A 224 -35.79 4.71 1.24
N PRO A 225 -35.23 3.49 1.04
CA PRO A 225 -33.86 3.30 0.55
C PRO A 225 -33.59 4.04 -0.77
N SER A 226 -34.58 4.08 -1.67
CA SER A 226 -34.43 4.73 -2.98
C SER A 226 -34.25 6.25 -2.88
N SER A 227 -35.07 6.96 -2.10
CA SER A 227 -34.94 8.42 -1.94
C SER A 227 -33.75 8.81 -1.07
N GLN A 228 -33.32 7.92 -0.18
CA GLN A 228 -32.17 8.15 0.71
C GLN A 228 -30.80 7.81 0.05
N GLY A 229 -30.81 7.20 -1.15
CA GLY A 229 -29.60 6.88 -1.91
C GLY A 229 -29.02 5.48 -1.68
N PHE A 230 -29.78 4.59 -1.04
CA PHE A 230 -29.39 3.23 -0.69
C PHE A 230 -30.00 2.20 -1.64
N LYS A 231 -29.51 2.25 -2.88
CA LYS A 231 -29.80 1.27 -3.92
C LYS A 231 -28.52 0.93 -4.68
N ASP A 232 -28.48 -0.26 -5.26
CA ASP A 232 -27.37 -0.67 -6.11
C ASP A 232 -27.50 -0.10 -7.54
N PRO A 233 -26.52 -0.32 -8.44
CA PRO A 233 -26.57 0.18 -9.82
C PRO A 233 -27.76 -0.33 -10.64
N SER A 234 -28.34 -1.48 -10.26
CA SER A 234 -29.54 -2.04 -10.89
C SER A 234 -30.85 -1.46 -10.33
N ASN A 235 -30.74 -0.53 -9.37
CA ASN A 235 -31.82 0.05 -8.56
C ASN A 235 -32.48 -0.93 -7.58
N GLU A 236 -31.83 -2.04 -7.22
CA GLU A 236 -32.29 -2.90 -6.12
C GLU A 236 -32.03 -2.19 -4.77
N PRO A 237 -33.03 -2.00 -3.91
CA PRO A 237 -32.85 -1.37 -2.60
C PRO A 237 -32.16 -2.31 -1.60
N TYR A 238 -31.33 -1.76 -0.72
CA TYR A 238 -30.76 -2.52 0.40
C TYR A 238 -31.75 -2.62 1.57
N ASP A 239 -31.79 -3.77 2.23
CA ASP A 239 -32.56 -4.02 3.45
C ASP A 239 -31.98 -3.28 4.64
N TYR A 240 -30.65 -3.22 4.76
CA TYR A 240 -29.98 -2.40 5.76
C TYR A 240 -28.64 -1.89 5.26
N VAL A 241 -28.13 -0.87 5.94
CA VAL A 241 -26.88 -0.20 5.61
C VAL A 241 -26.03 -0.08 6.87
N CYS A 242 -24.71 -0.13 6.72
CA CYS A 242 -23.79 0.09 7.83
C CYS A 242 -22.49 0.80 7.42
N ARG A 243 -21.75 1.31 8.40
CA ARG A 243 -20.31 1.58 8.34
C ARG A 243 -19.62 0.85 9.47
N TYR A 244 -18.37 0.43 9.29
CA TYR A 244 -17.64 -0.37 10.28
C TYR A 244 -16.26 0.19 10.61
N PHE A 245 -16.00 0.40 11.89
CA PHE A 245 -14.83 1.07 12.42
C PHE A 245 -14.10 0.17 13.43
N ALA A 246 -12.78 0.06 13.35
CA ALA A 246 -12.01 -0.86 14.20
C ALA A 246 -10.64 -0.32 14.65
N PRO A 247 -10.57 0.88 15.25
CA PRO A 247 -9.30 1.54 15.57
C PRO A 247 -8.40 0.69 16.49
N TRP A 248 -8.99 -0.15 17.35
CA TRP A 248 -8.26 -1.06 18.26
C TRP A 248 -7.46 -2.16 17.55
N VAL A 249 -7.70 -2.40 16.26
CA VAL A 249 -6.87 -3.30 15.44
C VAL A 249 -6.01 -2.54 14.42
N GLY A 250 -5.92 -1.21 14.56
CA GLY A 250 -5.11 -0.35 13.69
C GLY A 250 -5.79 0.01 12.37
N ILE A 251 -7.11 -0.18 12.26
CA ILE A 251 -7.90 0.16 11.07
C ILE A 251 -8.99 1.14 11.50
N ASP A 252 -8.88 2.41 11.11
CA ASP A 252 -9.89 3.42 11.47
C ASP A 252 -11.27 3.04 10.93
N GLU A 253 -11.34 2.67 9.65
CA GLU A 253 -12.54 2.19 8.98
C GLU A 253 -12.19 1.12 7.97
N ASP A 254 -13.00 0.06 7.91
CA ASP A 254 -12.84 -1.04 6.97
C ASP A 254 -13.89 -0.93 5.85
N PRO A 255 -13.53 -1.01 4.56
CA PRO A 255 -14.50 -0.86 3.46
C PRO A 255 -15.48 -2.03 3.31
N ALA A 256 -15.09 -3.25 3.70
CA ALA A 256 -15.97 -4.42 3.67
C ALA A 256 -15.62 -5.41 4.78
N THR A 257 -16.54 -5.63 5.72
CA THR A 257 -16.28 -6.44 6.91
C THR A 257 -17.25 -7.60 7.04
N GLY A 258 -16.96 -8.73 6.36
CA GLY A 258 -17.81 -9.93 6.44
C GLY A 258 -18.04 -10.44 7.88
N SER A 259 -17.04 -10.33 8.76
CA SER A 259 -17.19 -10.75 10.17
C SER A 259 -18.13 -9.84 10.98
N ALA A 260 -18.38 -8.61 10.55
CA ALA A 260 -19.38 -7.73 11.15
C ALA A 260 -20.79 -8.10 10.68
N GLN A 261 -20.92 -8.56 9.42
CA GLN A 261 -22.19 -9.08 8.88
C GLN A 261 -22.64 -10.37 9.58
N CYS A 262 -21.72 -11.15 10.16
CA CYS A 262 -22.07 -12.29 11.02
C CYS A 262 -22.74 -11.89 12.35
N VAL A 263 -22.74 -10.60 12.70
CA VAL A 263 -23.47 -10.03 13.85
C VAL A 263 -24.70 -9.26 13.36
N MET A 264 -24.53 -8.40 12.35
CA MET A 264 -25.62 -7.56 11.82
C MET A 264 -26.69 -8.35 11.06
N GLY A 265 -26.32 -9.39 10.32
CA GLY A 265 -27.26 -10.24 9.59
C GLY A 265 -28.30 -10.89 10.51
N PRO A 266 -27.89 -11.64 11.56
CA PRO A 266 -28.79 -12.16 12.58
C PRO A 266 -29.65 -11.08 13.24
N PHE A 267 -29.07 -9.93 13.59
CA PHE A 267 -29.81 -8.83 14.20
C PHE A 267 -30.91 -8.29 13.28
N TRP A 268 -30.57 -7.92 12.04
CA TRP A 268 -31.53 -7.37 11.08
C TRP A 268 -32.53 -8.42 10.60
N SER A 269 -32.17 -9.70 10.59
CA SER A 269 -33.12 -10.78 10.31
C SER A 269 -34.24 -10.83 11.34
N ILE A 270 -33.90 -10.73 12.64
CA ILE A 270 -34.87 -10.66 13.73
C ILE A 270 -35.74 -9.41 13.59
N MET A 271 -35.13 -8.25 13.35
CA MET A 271 -35.85 -6.98 13.28
C MET A 271 -36.76 -6.85 12.06
N LEU A 272 -36.35 -7.39 10.91
CA LEU A 272 -37.09 -7.30 9.64
C LEU A 272 -37.98 -8.52 9.37
N GLY A 273 -37.84 -9.60 10.14
CA GLY A 273 -38.54 -10.87 9.90
C GLY A 273 -38.15 -11.54 8.59
N LYS A 274 -36.90 -11.40 8.15
CA LYS A 274 -36.38 -11.91 6.87
C LYS A 274 -35.23 -12.89 7.08
N HIS A 275 -35.20 -14.00 6.34
CA HIS A 275 -34.08 -14.98 6.39
C HIS A 275 -33.02 -14.75 5.31
N GLU A 276 -33.34 -13.96 4.28
CA GLU A 276 -32.41 -13.48 3.27
C GLU A 276 -32.41 -11.95 3.30
N LEU A 277 -31.23 -11.35 3.36
CA LEU A 277 -31.01 -9.92 3.48
C LEU A 277 -30.02 -9.44 2.42
N TYR A 278 -30.24 -8.23 1.91
CA TYR A 278 -29.31 -7.53 1.05
C TYR A 278 -28.80 -6.25 1.73
N ALA A 279 -27.49 -6.18 1.97
CA ALA A 279 -26.90 -5.12 2.79
C ALA A 279 -25.81 -4.34 2.06
N LEU A 280 -25.66 -3.07 2.43
CA LEU A 280 -24.56 -2.21 2.00
C LEU A 280 -23.68 -1.82 3.20
N GLN A 281 -22.38 -2.07 3.12
CA GLN A 281 -21.40 -1.37 3.94
C GLN A 281 -20.95 -0.11 3.18
N ALA A 282 -21.40 1.05 3.62
CA ALA A 282 -21.28 2.33 2.93
C ALA A 282 -19.97 3.05 3.28
N PHE A 283 -18.85 2.53 2.80
CA PHE A 283 -17.56 3.23 2.86
C PHE A 283 -17.49 4.30 1.76
N PRO A 284 -17.13 5.57 2.08
CA PRO A 284 -17.07 6.64 1.09
C PRO A 284 -16.21 6.30 -0.14
N GLY A 285 -16.84 6.20 -1.30
CA GLY A 285 -16.18 5.96 -2.59
C GLY A 285 -15.71 4.53 -2.88
N ARG A 286 -15.87 3.58 -1.95
CA ARG A 286 -15.48 2.17 -2.15
C ARG A 286 -16.64 1.21 -1.87
N GLY A 287 -17.14 1.18 -0.64
CA GLY A 287 -18.30 0.40 -0.16
C GLY A 287 -18.31 -1.10 -0.50
N ALA A 288 -19.25 -1.87 0.06
CA ALA A 288 -19.39 -3.29 -0.25
C ALA A 288 -20.81 -3.81 -0.12
N GLN A 289 -21.16 -4.79 -0.94
CA GLN A 289 -22.49 -5.38 -1.01
C GLN A 289 -22.48 -6.79 -0.46
N PHE A 290 -23.45 -7.13 0.38
CA PHE A 290 -23.57 -8.44 1.02
C PHE A 290 -24.95 -9.02 0.80
N ARG A 291 -25.04 -10.21 0.18
CA ARG A 291 -26.23 -11.04 0.27
C ARG A 291 -26.04 -12.03 1.41
N ILE A 292 -26.93 -12.00 2.38
CA ILE A 292 -26.81 -12.72 3.64
C ILE A 292 -28.00 -13.67 3.75
N ARG A 293 -27.72 -14.95 3.99
CA ARG A 293 -28.75 -15.96 4.25
C ARG A 293 -28.48 -16.60 5.61
N LEU A 294 -29.48 -16.64 6.48
CA LEU A 294 -29.40 -17.37 7.74
C LEU A 294 -29.83 -18.83 7.53
N ARG A 295 -29.05 -19.75 8.07
CA ARG A 295 -29.34 -21.19 8.04
C ARG A 295 -28.94 -21.82 9.36
N ASP A 296 -29.93 -22.29 10.11
CA ASP A 296 -29.75 -22.92 11.42
C ASP A 296 -28.96 -22.00 12.38
N ASP A 297 -27.72 -22.35 12.74
CA ASP A 297 -26.78 -21.59 13.58
C ASP A 297 -25.64 -20.91 12.78
N ARG A 298 -25.85 -20.70 11.47
CA ARG A 298 -24.84 -20.20 10.54
C ARG A 298 -25.34 -19.04 9.69
N VAL A 299 -24.38 -18.18 9.35
CA VAL A 299 -24.55 -17.06 8.43
C VAL A 299 -23.83 -17.39 7.14
N VAL A 300 -24.58 -17.48 6.04
CA VAL A 300 -24.03 -17.63 4.69
C VAL A 300 -23.88 -16.25 4.09
N LEU A 301 -22.66 -15.90 3.71
CA LEU A 301 -22.35 -14.69 2.96
C LEU A 301 -22.14 -15.06 1.50
N ASN A 302 -22.95 -14.49 0.62
CA ASN A 302 -22.77 -14.53 -0.81
C ASN A 302 -22.37 -13.13 -1.27
N GLY A 303 -21.24 -13.05 -1.96
CA GLY A 303 -20.70 -11.82 -2.49
C GLY A 303 -20.19 -12.02 -3.90
N PRO A 304 -20.42 -11.06 -4.81
CA PRO A 304 -19.72 -11.03 -6.07
C PRO A 304 -18.24 -10.72 -5.85
N SER A 305 -17.42 -11.12 -6.83
CA SER A 305 -16.02 -10.75 -6.93
C SER A 305 -15.69 -10.66 -8.42
N MET A 306 -14.82 -9.74 -8.80
CA MET A 306 -14.50 -9.42 -10.19
C MET A 306 -13.01 -9.62 -10.48
N THR A 307 -12.70 -10.19 -11.65
CA THR A 307 -11.34 -10.29 -12.19
C THR A 307 -11.41 -10.11 -13.72
N GLU A 308 -10.64 -9.18 -14.29
CA GLU A 308 -10.30 -9.04 -15.71
C GLU A 308 -8.87 -8.44 -15.84
N HIS A 309 -8.30 -8.38 -17.06
CA HIS A 309 -6.84 -8.57 -17.20
C HIS A 309 -6.07 -7.44 -17.90
N TYR A 310 -5.19 -6.74 -17.16
CA TYR A 310 -4.03 -5.99 -17.67
C TYR A 310 -2.75 -6.42 -16.95
N PRO A 311 -1.64 -6.73 -17.65
CA PRO A 311 -0.39 -7.12 -16.99
C PRO A 311 0.12 -6.03 -16.03
N SER A 312 0.30 -6.42 -14.77
CA SER A 312 0.88 -5.60 -13.72
C SER A 312 2.09 -6.30 -13.09
N TYR A 313 3.07 -5.52 -12.66
CA TYR A 313 4.32 -6.03 -12.12
C TYR A 313 4.73 -5.20 -10.92
N ILE A 314 5.25 -5.83 -9.87
CA ILE A 314 5.99 -5.14 -8.80
C ILE A 314 7.46 -5.46 -8.96
N VAL A 315 8.26 -4.41 -9.13
CA VAL A 315 9.68 -4.49 -9.45
C VAL A 315 10.48 -3.75 -8.39
N ASP A 316 11.48 -4.43 -7.86
CA ASP A 316 12.50 -3.82 -7.03
C ASP A 316 13.55 -3.15 -7.93
N ALA A 317 13.48 -1.83 -8.06
CA ALA A 317 14.44 -1.02 -8.78
C ALA A 317 15.69 -0.75 -7.92
N PHE A 318 16.84 -0.64 -8.59
CA PHE A 318 18.16 -0.46 -7.96
C PHE A 318 18.58 -1.61 -7.03
N ALA A 319 18.15 -2.84 -7.33
CA ALA A 319 18.29 -4.02 -6.49
C ALA A 319 18.93 -5.21 -7.24
N LYS A 320 19.90 -5.89 -6.62
CA LYS A 320 20.43 -7.20 -7.09
C LYS A 320 19.67 -8.39 -6.49
N LYS A 321 18.93 -8.17 -5.41
CA LYS A 321 18.19 -9.20 -4.66
C LYS A 321 16.72 -8.80 -4.56
N ARG A 322 15.83 -9.78 -4.57
CA ARG A 322 14.40 -9.55 -4.27
C ARG A 322 14.24 -9.03 -2.84
N PHE A 323 13.22 -8.21 -2.64
CA PHE A 323 12.88 -7.53 -1.40
C PHE A 323 13.95 -6.52 -0.96
N SER A 324 14.62 -5.85 -1.91
CA SER A 324 15.60 -4.78 -1.66
C SER A 324 15.48 -3.68 -2.71
N GLY A 325 16.11 -2.52 -2.52
CA GLY A 325 15.90 -1.35 -3.37
C GLY A 325 14.51 -0.73 -3.18
N ASN A 326 14.00 -0.10 -4.25
CA ASN A 326 12.70 0.56 -4.24
C ASN A 326 11.66 -0.24 -5.03
N PRO A 327 10.55 -0.66 -4.40
CA PRO A 327 9.46 -1.30 -5.11
C PRO A 327 8.71 -0.26 -5.96
N ALA A 328 8.43 -0.61 -7.21
CA ALA A 328 7.52 0.15 -8.06
C ALA A 328 6.58 -0.79 -8.79
N ALA A 329 5.33 -0.37 -8.94
CA ALA A 329 4.38 -1.05 -9.78
C ALA A 329 4.51 -0.57 -11.24
N VAL A 330 4.34 -1.46 -12.20
CA VAL A 330 4.27 -1.14 -13.63
C VAL A 330 3.01 -1.77 -14.18
N CYS A 331 2.10 -0.93 -14.69
CA CYS A 331 0.82 -1.38 -15.27
C CYS A 331 0.81 -1.11 -16.77
N LEU A 332 0.73 -2.17 -17.58
CA LEU A 332 0.71 -2.06 -19.03
C LEU A 332 -0.72 -1.82 -19.52
N ILE A 333 -1.12 -0.55 -19.60
CA ILE A 333 -2.43 -0.14 -20.08
C ILE A 333 -2.37 0.28 -21.57
N PRO A 334 -3.31 -0.19 -22.42
CA PRO A 334 -3.20 -0.03 -23.87
C PRO A 334 -3.37 1.41 -24.36
N GLN A 335 -3.97 2.28 -23.54
CA GLN A 335 -4.25 3.67 -23.88
C GLN A 335 -4.32 4.53 -22.61
N ASN A 336 -4.22 5.86 -22.80
CA ASN A 336 -4.34 6.81 -21.71
C ASN A 336 -5.74 6.74 -21.05
N LYS A 337 -5.76 6.88 -19.72
CA LYS A 337 -6.96 6.91 -18.88
C LYS A 337 -7.20 8.33 -18.33
N LYS A 338 -8.34 8.57 -17.67
CA LYS A 338 -8.52 9.80 -16.87
C LYS A 338 -7.65 9.74 -15.61
N ASP A 339 -7.26 10.90 -15.09
CA ASP A 339 -6.40 11.01 -13.90
C ASP A 339 -6.96 10.26 -12.68
N GLU A 340 -8.28 10.30 -12.49
CA GLU A 340 -8.99 9.58 -11.43
C GLU A 340 -8.83 8.06 -11.53
N GLU A 341 -8.78 7.50 -12.74
CA GLU A 341 -8.61 6.05 -12.95
C GLU A 341 -7.17 5.63 -12.62
N TYR A 342 -6.17 6.42 -13.02
CA TYR A 342 -4.78 6.17 -12.64
C TYR A 342 -4.59 6.18 -11.12
N LEU A 343 -5.21 7.16 -10.44
CA LEU A 343 -5.18 7.27 -8.99
C LEU A 343 -5.85 6.08 -8.31
N LYS A 344 -7.00 5.61 -8.82
CA LYS A 344 -7.65 4.40 -8.30
C LYS A 344 -6.73 3.19 -8.40
N ILE A 345 -6.08 2.97 -9.56
CA ILE A 345 -5.14 1.85 -9.74
C ILE A 345 -3.93 1.97 -8.81
N ALA A 346 -3.33 3.17 -8.73
CA ALA A 346 -2.15 3.39 -7.90
C ALA A 346 -2.46 3.24 -6.40
N SER A 347 -3.65 3.68 -5.98
CA SER A 347 -4.18 3.45 -4.63
C SER A 347 -4.39 1.96 -4.36
N GLU A 348 -4.90 1.24 -5.34
CA GLU A 348 -5.15 -0.21 -5.25
C GLU A 348 -3.86 -1.00 -5.08
N LEU A 349 -2.82 -0.69 -5.85
CA LEU A 349 -1.53 -1.37 -5.72
C LEU A 349 -0.76 -0.97 -4.46
N ASN A 350 -1.09 0.20 -3.90
CA ASN A 350 -0.56 0.73 -2.65
C ASN A 350 0.97 0.65 -2.49
N VAL A 351 1.72 0.74 -3.59
CA VAL A 351 3.19 0.86 -3.58
C VAL A 351 3.61 2.33 -3.63
N SER A 352 4.90 2.63 -3.48
CA SER A 352 5.38 4.01 -3.45
C SER A 352 5.03 4.75 -4.75
N GLU A 353 5.27 4.12 -5.90
CA GLU A 353 4.91 4.66 -7.21
C GLU A 353 4.42 3.56 -8.16
N THR A 354 3.34 3.86 -8.86
CA THR A 354 2.81 3.07 -9.98
C THR A 354 3.09 3.80 -11.29
N ALA A 355 3.77 3.11 -12.21
CA ALA A 355 4.11 3.60 -13.54
C ALA A 355 3.16 3.07 -14.60
N PHE A 356 2.75 3.94 -15.52
CA PHE A 356 1.84 3.61 -16.62
C PHE A 356 2.47 3.96 -17.97
N PRO A 357 3.23 3.04 -18.59
CA PRO A 357 3.71 3.22 -19.96
C PRO A 357 2.56 3.01 -20.96
N VAL A 358 2.32 4.00 -21.82
CA VAL A 358 1.39 3.92 -22.96
C VAL A 358 2.18 4.04 -24.26
N PRO A 359 2.13 3.05 -25.16
CA PRO A 359 2.87 3.11 -26.43
C PRO A 359 2.41 4.28 -27.31
N ILE A 360 3.37 4.99 -27.92
CA ILE A 360 3.10 6.10 -28.86
C ILE A 360 3.25 5.60 -30.30
N GLY A 361 2.21 5.81 -31.11
CA GLY A 361 2.21 5.50 -32.55
C GLY A 361 2.01 4.02 -32.90
N ASN A 362 2.62 3.09 -32.16
CA ASN A 362 2.42 1.65 -32.29
C ASN A 362 1.97 1.07 -30.94
N SER A 363 0.81 0.42 -30.88
CA SER A 363 0.27 -0.21 -29.66
C SER A 363 1.02 -1.48 -29.22
N ASP A 364 1.93 -2.01 -30.05
CA ASP A 364 2.75 -3.17 -29.69
C ASP A 364 3.94 -2.79 -28.79
N TYR A 365 3.82 -3.13 -27.51
CA TYR A 365 4.87 -2.96 -26.51
C TYR A 365 6.21 -3.66 -26.84
N LYS A 366 6.25 -4.67 -27.73
CA LYS A 366 7.49 -5.36 -28.11
C LYS A 366 8.28 -4.59 -29.17
N ALA A 367 7.59 -3.92 -30.09
CA ALA A 367 8.21 -3.20 -31.19
C ALA A 367 8.31 -1.69 -30.95
N CYS A 368 7.48 -1.13 -30.07
CA CYS A 368 7.43 0.30 -29.81
C CYS A 368 8.69 0.82 -29.10
N SER A 369 9.24 1.95 -29.54
CA SER A 369 10.42 2.59 -28.95
C SER A 369 10.10 3.90 -28.22
N GLN A 370 8.86 4.36 -28.26
CA GLN A 370 8.42 5.62 -27.68
C GLN A 370 7.13 5.40 -26.88
N PHE A 371 7.11 5.87 -25.63
CA PHE A 371 5.98 5.69 -24.74
C PHE A 371 5.67 7.00 -24.04
N SER A 372 4.39 7.30 -23.81
CA SER A 372 4.02 8.21 -22.73
C SER A 372 4.22 7.48 -21.42
N LEU A 373 4.76 8.16 -20.40
CA LEU A 373 4.98 7.56 -19.09
C LEU A 373 4.55 8.53 -18.00
N ARG A 374 3.61 8.07 -17.19
CA ARG A 374 3.08 8.79 -16.01
C ARG A 374 3.33 7.96 -14.76
N TRP A 375 3.48 8.63 -13.62
CA TRP A 375 3.69 8.00 -12.32
C TRP A 375 2.73 8.54 -11.29
N PHE A 376 2.17 7.65 -10.49
CA PHE A 376 1.24 8.01 -9.44
C PHE A 376 1.67 7.36 -8.13
N THR A 377 1.71 8.15 -7.07
CA THR A 377 1.56 7.64 -5.71
C THR A 377 0.08 7.23 -5.49
N PRO A 378 -0.26 6.58 -4.37
CA PRO A 378 -1.66 6.29 -4.02
C PRO A 378 -2.58 7.52 -3.97
N THR A 379 -2.03 8.74 -3.90
CA THR A 379 -2.82 9.97 -3.67
C THR A 379 -2.59 11.07 -4.71
N SER A 380 -1.56 10.98 -5.55
CA SER A 380 -1.21 12.06 -6.49
C SER A 380 -0.28 11.62 -7.61
N GLU A 381 -0.33 12.31 -8.75
CA GLU A 381 0.65 12.17 -9.83
C GLU A 381 1.99 12.82 -9.44
N VAL A 382 3.10 12.18 -9.82
CA VAL A 382 4.47 12.66 -9.60
C VAL A 382 5.08 13.10 -10.93
N PRO A 383 5.70 14.29 -11.02
CA PRO A 383 6.20 14.82 -12.30
C PRO A 383 7.45 14.10 -12.84
N LEU A 384 8.20 13.40 -11.97
CA LEU A 384 9.40 12.64 -12.34
C LEU A 384 9.67 11.54 -11.30
N CYS A 385 9.78 10.29 -11.76
CA CYS A 385 10.17 9.19 -10.90
C CYS A 385 11.22 8.27 -11.55
N GLY A 386 12.48 8.34 -11.09
CA GLY A 386 13.59 7.59 -11.68
C GLY A 386 13.48 6.07 -11.48
N HIS A 387 13.17 5.61 -10.26
CA HIS A 387 13.14 4.17 -9.95
C HIS A 387 11.97 3.47 -10.67
N ALA A 388 10.79 4.09 -10.75
CA ALA A 388 9.65 3.54 -11.48
C ALA A 388 9.84 3.60 -13.02
N THR A 389 10.64 4.55 -13.53
CA THR A 389 11.13 4.53 -14.93
C THR A 389 12.04 3.34 -15.18
N LEU A 390 12.97 3.06 -14.26
CA LEU A 390 13.86 1.92 -14.33
C LEU A 390 13.09 0.60 -14.31
N ALA A 391 12.12 0.48 -13.39
CA ALA A 391 11.19 -0.65 -13.32
C ALA A 391 10.43 -0.85 -14.63
N THR A 392 9.83 0.22 -15.18
CA THR A 392 9.13 0.19 -16.46
C THR A 392 10.02 -0.34 -17.58
N SER A 393 11.25 0.17 -17.66
CA SER A 393 12.21 -0.23 -18.68
C SER A 393 12.64 -1.69 -18.53
N HIS A 394 12.83 -2.15 -17.28
CA HIS A 394 13.12 -3.56 -16.99
C HIS A 394 12.00 -4.48 -17.48
N ILE A 395 10.73 -4.13 -17.22
CA ILE A 395 9.57 -4.88 -17.70
C ILE A 395 9.53 -4.91 -19.23
N LEU A 396 9.69 -3.76 -19.89
CA LEU A 396 9.65 -3.68 -21.35
C LEU A 396 10.77 -4.52 -22.00
N PHE A 397 12.00 -4.44 -21.50
CA PHE A 397 13.13 -5.18 -22.08
C PHE A 397 13.16 -6.67 -21.73
N ASN A 398 12.78 -7.06 -20.50
CA ASN A 398 13.03 -8.41 -19.99
C ASN A 398 11.77 -9.27 -19.92
N GLU A 399 10.65 -8.72 -19.46
CA GLU A 399 9.40 -9.49 -19.32
C GLU A 399 8.61 -9.48 -20.63
N ILE A 400 8.50 -8.32 -21.28
CA ILE A 400 7.82 -8.18 -22.57
C ILE A 400 8.73 -8.57 -23.74
N GLY A 401 10.04 -8.38 -23.59
CA GLY A 401 11.02 -8.73 -24.62
C GLY A 401 11.06 -7.71 -25.77
N ASN A 402 10.95 -6.43 -25.46
CA ASN A 402 11.08 -5.35 -26.45
C ASN A 402 12.45 -5.39 -27.12
N SER A 403 12.47 -5.32 -28.45
CA SER A 403 13.68 -5.53 -29.27
C SER A 403 14.52 -4.27 -29.49
N ASN A 404 14.04 -3.09 -29.11
CA ASN A 404 14.77 -1.84 -29.29
C ASN A 404 15.98 -1.76 -28.35
N LYS A 405 17.04 -1.05 -28.76
CA LYS A 405 18.21 -0.79 -27.90
C LYS A 405 18.04 0.42 -26.98
N GLU A 406 17.17 1.34 -27.39
CA GLU A 406 16.84 2.57 -26.67
C GLU A 406 15.32 2.73 -26.67
N LEU A 407 14.75 3.09 -25.52
CA LEU A 407 13.36 3.52 -25.40
C LEU A 407 13.34 4.99 -24.96
N LYS A 408 12.33 5.73 -25.40
CA LYS A 408 12.09 7.12 -25.01
C LYS A 408 10.74 7.24 -24.32
N PHE A 409 10.73 7.90 -23.18
CA PHE A 409 9.54 8.17 -22.39
C PHE A 409 9.23 9.67 -22.46
N GLU A 410 8.04 10.00 -22.95
CA GLU A 410 7.46 11.35 -22.86
C GLU A 410 6.80 11.52 -21.48
N THR A 411 7.31 12.47 -20.70
CA THR A 411 6.95 12.68 -19.29
C THR A 411 6.71 14.15 -19.02
N LEU A 412 6.09 14.49 -17.88
CA LEU A 412 5.91 15.89 -17.47
C LEU A 412 7.24 16.66 -17.28
N ALA A 413 8.32 15.94 -16.97
CA ALA A 413 9.67 16.51 -16.84
C ALA A 413 10.46 16.57 -18.16
N GLY A 414 9.84 16.19 -19.29
CA GLY A 414 10.46 16.09 -20.60
C GLY A 414 10.82 14.65 -20.99
N ILE A 415 11.61 14.50 -22.06
CA ILE A 415 11.95 13.17 -22.58
C ILE A 415 13.06 12.51 -21.74
N LEU A 416 12.78 11.33 -21.22
CA LEU A 416 13.76 10.42 -20.61
C LEU A 416 14.09 9.32 -21.63
N ALA A 417 15.37 9.11 -21.91
CA ALA A 417 15.84 8.00 -22.73
C ALA A 417 16.48 6.94 -21.85
N VAL A 418 16.14 5.68 -22.12
CA VAL A 418 16.73 4.52 -21.46
C VAL A 418 17.40 3.62 -22.48
N ARG A 419 18.52 3.04 -22.10
CA ARG A 419 19.24 2.06 -22.92
C ARG A 419 19.44 0.78 -22.13
N ARG A 420 19.50 -0.33 -22.86
CA ARG A 420 19.94 -1.60 -22.30
C ARG A 420 21.42 -1.78 -22.61
N ASP A 421 22.24 -2.00 -21.58
CA ASP A 421 23.66 -2.31 -21.76
C ASP A 421 23.86 -3.79 -22.17
N GLU A 422 25.09 -4.16 -22.52
CA GLU A 422 25.45 -5.53 -22.93
C GLU A 422 25.25 -6.57 -21.83
N SER A 423 25.25 -6.14 -20.55
CA SER A 423 25.00 -6.99 -19.39
C SER A 423 23.50 -7.12 -19.05
N GLY A 424 22.65 -6.40 -19.78
CA GLY A 424 21.20 -6.40 -19.60
C GLY A 424 20.69 -5.45 -18.52
N ASN A 425 21.54 -4.59 -17.94
CA ASN A 425 21.06 -3.54 -17.04
C ASN A 425 20.46 -2.38 -17.84
N VAL A 426 19.66 -1.58 -17.15
CA VAL A 426 19.03 -0.39 -17.73
C VAL A 426 19.83 0.85 -17.33
N GLU A 427 20.20 1.65 -18.33
CA GLU A 427 20.80 2.97 -18.19
C GLU A 427 19.73 4.04 -18.39
N LEU A 428 19.56 4.93 -17.41
CA LEU A 428 18.63 6.06 -17.44
C LEU A 428 19.38 7.39 -17.52
N ASN A 429 19.00 8.30 -18.44
CA ASN A 429 19.69 9.58 -18.64
C ASN A 429 19.05 10.78 -17.89
N LEU A 430 19.35 10.92 -16.61
CA LEU A 430 18.83 12.03 -15.80
C LEU A 430 19.64 13.33 -15.97
N PRO A 431 19.04 14.52 -15.72
CA PRO A 431 19.78 15.78 -15.74
C PRO A 431 20.83 15.84 -14.62
N GLU A 432 21.97 16.46 -14.90
CA GLU A 432 22.94 16.87 -13.88
C GLU A 432 22.46 18.14 -13.18
N TYR A 433 22.65 18.25 -11.85
CA TYR A 433 22.26 19.44 -11.09
C TYR A 433 23.46 20.28 -10.70
N ASP A 434 23.31 21.59 -10.84
CA ASP A 434 24.28 22.56 -10.32
C ASP A 434 24.31 22.53 -8.79
N LEU A 435 25.53 22.59 -8.26
CA LEU A 435 25.80 22.47 -6.83
C LEU A 435 26.40 23.76 -6.29
N THR A 436 25.87 24.21 -5.15
CA THR A 436 26.38 25.37 -4.41
C THR A 436 26.83 24.91 -3.02
N SER A 437 28.10 25.14 -2.67
CA SER A 437 28.59 24.87 -1.32
C SER A 437 27.94 25.78 -0.30
N ILE A 438 27.63 25.24 0.87
CA ILE A 438 27.03 25.98 1.98
C ILE A 438 28.11 26.35 2.98
N LYS A 439 28.20 27.64 3.29
CA LYS A 439 29.00 28.13 4.42
C LYS A 439 28.07 28.47 5.59
N PHE A 440 28.23 27.73 6.68
CA PHE A 440 27.62 28.08 7.95
C PHE A 440 28.35 29.26 8.59
N HIS A 441 27.66 29.99 9.45
CA HIS A 441 28.26 31.12 10.15
C HIS A 441 29.43 30.63 11.02
N HIS A 442 30.57 31.32 10.92
CA HIS A 442 31.79 31.03 11.69
C HIS A 442 32.48 29.68 11.40
N THR A 443 32.19 29.02 10.27
CA THR A 443 32.94 27.82 9.83
C THR A 443 33.86 28.14 8.64
N THR A 444 34.95 27.38 8.50
CA THR A 444 35.68 27.28 7.23
C THR A 444 34.87 26.41 6.28
N ASN A 445 34.85 26.77 4.99
CA ASN A 445 34.23 25.97 3.95
C ASN A 445 35.33 25.15 3.26
N PRO A 446 35.46 23.84 3.50
CA PRO A 446 36.50 23.03 2.88
C PRO A 446 36.31 22.86 1.38
N LEU A 447 35.16 23.29 0.85
CA LEU A 447 34.83 23.28 -0.58
C LEU A 447 35.03 24.64 -1.26
N HIS A 448 35.63 25.60 -0.56
CA HIS A 448 35.91 26.93 -1.12
C HIS A 448 36.78 26.82 -2.38
N GLY A 449 36.35 27.47 -3.47
CA GLY A 449 37.02 27.40 -4.78
C GLY A 449 36.70 26.14 -5.61
N ILE A 450 36.00 25.15 -5.05
CA ILE A 450 35.51 23.98 -5.77
C ILE A 450 34.08 24.21 -6.29
N PHE A 451 33.20 24.80 -5.48
CA PHE A 451 31.82 25.16 -5.87
C PHE A 451 31.56 26.65 -5.59
N SER A 452 30.49 27.19 -6.20
CA SER A 452 29.96 28.49 -5.78
C SER A 452 29.57 28.45 -4.29
N GLU A 453 29.67 29.58 -3.59
CA GLU A 453 29.42 29.65 -2.15
C GLU A 453 28.10 30.37 -1.87
N PHE A 454 27.27 29.77 -1.01
CA PHE A 454 26.01 30.32 -0.52
C PHE A 454 26.02 30.40 1.00
N LYS A 455 25.59 31.55 1.53
CA LYS A 455 25.49 31.77 2.98
C LYS A 455 24.23 31.10 3.51
N ALA A 456 24.39 30.11 4.38
CA ALA A 456 23.27 29.34 4.90
C ALA A 456 22.27 30.21 5.69
N PRO A 457 20.95 30.10 5.43
CA PRO A 457 19.93 30.49 6.39
C PRO A 457 20.16 29.81 7.75
N HIS A 458 19.84 30.49 8.84
CA HIS A 458 20.06 29.95 10.20
C HIS A 458 19.33 28.62 10.43
N PHE A 459 18.09 28.49 9.92
CA PHE A 459 17.29 27.28 10.09
C PHE A 459 17.94 26.02 9.50
N LEU A 460 18.78 26.13 8.46
CA LEU A 460 19.46 24.96 7.88
C LEU A 460 20.40 24.30 8.88
N PHE A 461 21.01 25.09 9.76
CA PHE A 461 21.90 24.56 10.79
C PHE A 461 21.12 23.75 11.84
N ASP A 462 19.93 24.22 12.22
CA ASP A 462 19.05 23.51 13.15
C ASP A 462 18.56 22.18 12.56
N ILE A 463 18.24 22.17 11.25
CA ILE A 463 17.87 20.95 10.53
C ILE A 463 19.02 19.95 10.52
N VAL A 464 20.23 20.38 10.15
CA VAL A 464 21.41 19.50 10.11
C VAL A 464 21.70 18.89 11.49
N LYS A 465 21.58 19.67 12.56
CA LYS A 465 21.71 19.18 13.95
C LYS A 465 20.66 18.16 14.37
N CYS A 466 19.50 18.13 13.73
CA CYS A 466 18.46 17.14 14.01
C CYS A 466 18.67 15.82 13.27
N ILE A 467 19.53 15.81 12.24
CA ILE A 467 19.73 14.65 11.36
C ILE A 467 21.08 13.99 11.63
N VAL A 468 22.13 14.78 11.82
CA VAL A 468 23.47 14.27 12.07
C VAL A 468 23.62 14.02 13.58
N PRO A 469 23.87 12.77 14.02
CA PRO A 469 24.15 12.49 15.42
C PRO A 469 25.33 13.32 15.93
N THR A 470 25.31 13.69 17.21
CA THR A 470 26.40 14.50 17.81
C THR A 470 27.76 13.83 17.77
N GLU A 471 27.80 12.50 17.66
CA GLU A 471 29.02 11.70 17.53
C GLU A 471 29.60 11.72 16.10
N MET A 472 28.83 12.15 15.10
CA MET A 472 29.29 12.26 13.70
C MET A 472 29.79 13.67 13.40
N THR A 473 30.99 13.75 12.83
CA THR A 473 31.54 15.02 12.36
C THR A 473 30.99 15.36 10.99
N ILE A 474 30.56 16.61 10.80
CA ILE A 474 30.17 17.15 9.50
C ILE A 474 31.40 17.73 8.83
N GLU A 475 31.78 17.20 7.67
CA GLU A 475 32.90 17.72 6.88
C GLU A 475 32.47 18.89 5.99
N ALA A 476 31.32 18.78 5.32
CA ALA A 476 30.86 19.80 4.39
C ALA A 476 29.35 19.74 4.17
N CYS A 477 28.77 20.83 3.66
CA CYS A 477 27.40 20.84 3.16
C CYS A 477 27.32 21.48 1.77
N VAL A 478 26.50 20.90 0.90
CA VAL A 478 26.26 21.36 -0.47
C VAL A 478 24.76 21.36 -0.74
N TYR A 479 24.29 22.34 -1.50
CA TYR A 479 22.89 22.48 -1.87
C TYR A 479 22.71 22.33 -3.38
N ALA A 480 21.77 21.46 -3.77
CA ALA A 480 21.27 21.35 -5.14
C ALA A 480 19.91 22.06 -5.22
N ALA A 481 19.89 23.26 -5.80
CA ALA A 481 18.72 24.15 -5.74
C ALA A 481 17.51 23.62 -6.52
N LYS A 482 17.75 23.00 -7.68
CA LYS A 482 16.68 22.49 -8.55
C LYS A 482 15.90 21.33 -7.92
N PRO A 483 16.53 20.28 -7.36
CA PRO A 483 15.82 19.24 -6.62
C PRO A 483 15.56 19.61 -5.15
N ARG A 484 16.01 20.80 -4.69
CA ARG A 484 15.90 21.25 -3.30
C ARG A 484 16.49 20.24 -2.30
N VAL A 485 17.65 19.69 -2.63
CA VAL A 485 18.34 18.68 -1.81
C VAL A 485 19.55 19.28 -1.13
N LEU A 486 19.63 19.09 0.19
CA LEU A 486 20.83 19.36 0.98
C LEU A 486 21.68 18.10 1.09
N VAL A 487 22.92 18.15 0.65
CA VAL A 487 23.91 17.07 0.78
C VAL A 487 24.82 17.42 1.97
N VAL A 488 24.83 16.56 2.98
CA VAL A 488 25.64 16.68 4.19
C VAL A 488 26.71 15.60 4.17
N VAL A 489 27.97 16.01 4.11
CA VAL A 489 29.12 15.10 4.08
C VAL A 489 29.56 14.83 5.52
N VAL A 490 29.65 13.57 5.91
CA VAL A 490 30.08 13.14 7.26
C VAL A 490 31.43 12.43 7.24
N ASP A 491 31.96 12.21 8.44
CA ASP A 491 33.26 11.60 8.69
C ASP A 491 33.50 10.32 7.85
N PRO A 492 34.58 10.26 7.04
CA PRO A 492 34.93 9.12 6.21
C PRO A 492 35.33 7.86 6.98
N LEU A 493 35.48 7.94 8.31
CA LEU A 493 35.73 6.79 9.20
C LEU A 493 34.44 6.10 9.68
N THR A 494 33.28 6.76 9.53
CA THR A 494 31.97 6.18 9.87
C THR A 494 31.79 4.84 9.16
N THR A 495 31.40 3.80 9.90
CA THR A 495 31.11 2.46 9.37
C THR A 495 29.71 2.40 8.76
N LYS A 496 29.45 1.38 7.94
CA LYS A 496 28.10 1.13 7.39
C LYS A 496 27.06 0.96 8.50
N PHE A 497 27.41 0.24 9.57
CA PHE A 497 26.55 0.02 10.71
C PHE A 497 26.16 1.35 11.40
N GLU A 498 27.13 2.24 11.63
CA GLU A 498 26.86 3.56 12.22
C GLU A 498 26.00 4.43 11.30
N LEU A 499 26.25 4.40 9.98
CA LEU A 499 25.45 5.12 9.01
C LEU A 499 23.99 4.62 9.02
N GLU A 500 23.76 3.31 9.00
CA GLU A 500 22.42 2.69 9.07
C GLU A 500 21.73 2.89 10.42
N ALA A 501 22.50 3.10 11.50
CA ALA A 501 21.97 3.35 12.83
C ALA A 501 21.46 4.78 13.05
N VAL A 502 21.72 5.72 12.13
CA VAL A 502 21.21 7.10 12.23
C VAL A 502 19.67 7.09 12.30
N LYS A 503 19.13 7.75 13.31
CA LYS A 503 17.68 7.93 13.49
C LYS A 503 17.38 9.42 13.46
N ILE A 504 16.39 9.80 12.66
CA ILE A 504 15.94 11.19 12.57
C ILE A 504 14.64 11.38 13.37
N ASP A 505 14.55 12.52 14.07
CA ASP A 505 13.30 12.95 14.71
C ASP A 505 12.49 13.76 13.70
N VAL A 506 11.64 13.06 12.94
CA VAL A 506 10.82 13.67 11.88
C VAL A 506 9.91 14.76 12.44
N ALA A 507 9.30 14.54 13.61
CA ALA A 507 8.40 15.51 14.23
C ALA A 507 9.14 16.82 14.54
N LYS A 508 10.36 16.72 15.10
CA LYS A 508 11.20 17.88 15.37
C LYS A 508 11.68 18.58 14.10
N ILE A 509 12.07 17.83 13.06
CA ILE A 509 12.50 18.40 11.77
C ILE A 509 11.36 19.19 11.12
N LEU A 510 10.13 18.66 11.15
CA LEU A 510 8.95 19.31 10.57
C LEU A 510 8.51 20.57 11.34
N GLN A 511 8.91 20.72 12.60
CA GLN A 511 8.69 21.96 13.38
C GLN A 511 9.66 23.09 12.99
N ILE A 512 10.79 22.78 12.34
CA ILE A 512 11.76 23.79 11.91
C ILE A 512 11.26 24.45 10.64
N GLN A 513 11.36 25.79 10.59
CA GLN A 513 10.95 26.57 9.44
C GLN A 513 11.73 26.16 8.18
N ASN A 514 11.03 25.56 7.21
CA ASN A 514 11.61 25.17 5.91
C ASN A 514 11.20 26.13 4.77
N ASN A 515 10.01 26.74 4.83
CA ASN A 515 9.47 27.63 3.78
C ASN A 515 9.56 27.05 2.34
N GLY A 516 9.53 25.72 2.20
CA GLY A 516 9.70 25.04 0.90
C GLY A 516 11.11 25.11 0.34
N PHE A 517 12.13 25.45 1.14
CA PHE A 517 13.53 25.50 0.71
C PHE A 517 14.09 24.10 0.45
N LEU A 518 13.83 23.14 1.33
CA LEU A 518 14.24 21.74 1.18
C LEU A 518 13.06 20.85 0.82
N GLN A 519 13.33 19.87 -0.04
CA GLN A 519 12.49 18.68 -0.24
C GLN A 519 13.12 17.44 0.35
N GLY A 520 14.46 17.39 0.47
CA GLY A 520 15.13 16.29 1.14
C GLY A 520 16.59 16.55 1.47
N ILE A 521 17.16 15.60 2.20
CA ILE A 521 18.50 15.67 2.78
C ILE A 521 19.20 14.34 2.53
N ALA A 522 20.39 14.42 1.95
CA ALA A 522 21.28 13.28 1.78
C ALA A 522 22.41 13.35 2.80
N LEU A 523 22.54 12.34 3.65
CA LEU A 523 23.71 12.15 4.50
C LEU A 523 24.70 11.27 3.73
N THR A 524 25.91 11.73 3.42
CA THR A 524 26.83 10.99 2.53
C THR A 524 28.27 11.00 3.04
N LEU A 525 29.04 9.98 2.66
CA LEU A 525 30.46 9.88 2.95
C LEU A 525 31.19 9.11 1.87
N ARG A 526 32.51 9.29 1.82
CA ARG A 526 33.43 8.44 1.07
C ARG A 526 34.22 7.59 2.07
N PRO A 527 34.11 6.25 2.04
CA PRO A 527 34.82 5.43 3.00
C PRO A 527 36.33 5.49 2.78
N LYS A 528 37.09 5.60 3.86
CA LYS A 528 38.57 5.55 3.80
C LYS A 528 39.07 4.14 3.49
N ASN A 529 38.39 3.12 4.01
CA ASN A 529 38.59 1.71 3.70
C ASN A 529 37.23 1.00 3.62
N ALA A 530 36.71 0.88 2.39
CA ALA A 530 35.39 0.32 2.12
C ALA A 530 35.17 -1.08 2.71
N LEU A 531 36.17 -1.97 2.62
CA LEU A 531 36.04 -3.35 3.12
C LEU A 531 35.91 -3.40 4.64
N ILE A 532 36.81 -2.72 5.37
CA ILE A 532 36.79 -2.71 6.84
C ILE A 532 35.53 -2.03 7.38
N GLN A 533 35.06 -0.98 6.69
CA GLN A 533 33.89 -0.21 7.09
C GLN A 533 32.56 -0.84 6.64
N GLY A 534 32.59 -1.96 5.89
CA GLY A 534 31.39 -2.66 5.41
C GLY A 534 30.72 -2.05 4.19
N PHE A 535 31.40 -1.17 3.46
CA PHE A 535 30.93 -0.53 2.22
C PHE A 535 31.40 -1.30 0.97
N THR A 536 31.18 -2.61 0.95
CA THR A 536 31.34 -3.45 -0.23
C THR A 536 30.03 -4.13 -0.59
N ASP A 537 29.89 -4.50 -1.86
CA ASP A 537 28.76 -5.31 -2.31
C ASP A 537 28.96 -6.80 -2.01
N SER A 538 28.02 -7.66 -2.43
CA SER A 538 28.11 -9.11 -2.16
C SER A 538 29.26 -9.84 -2.87
N SER A 539 29.97 -9.17 -3.78
CA SER A 539 31.18 -9.65 -4.46
C SER A 539 32.45 -8.96 -3.95
N ASP A 540 32.37 -8.29 -2.79
CA ASP A 540 33.43 -7.48 -2.20
C ASP A 540 33.91 -6.30 -3.08
N GLU A 541 33.09 -5.86 -4.05
CA GLU A 541 33.39 -4.65 -4.83
C GLU A 541 33.17 -3.40 -3.95
N PRO A 542 34.18 -2.52 -3.79
CA PRO A 542 34.06 -1.36 -2.93
C PRO A 542 33.20 -0.26 -3.56
N PHE A 543 32.35 0.38 -2.74
CA PHE A 543 31.64 1.59 -3.14
C PHE A 543 32.58 2.81 -3.07
N ASP A 544 32.47 3.69 -4.07
CA ASP A 544 33.14 4.99 -4.11
C ASP A 544 32.60 5.96 -3.06
N TYR A 545 31.30 5.88 -2.78
CA TYR A 545 30.66 6.60 -1.69
C TYR A 545 29.39 5.89 -1.22
N ALA A 546 28.92 6.25 -0.04
CA ALA A 546 27.66 5.80 0.51
C ALA A 546 26.80 6.98 0.98
N CYS A 547 25.49 6.77 1.06
CA CYS A 547 24.57 7.77 1.54
C CYS A 547 23.30 7.19 2.20
N ARG A 548 22.55 8.04 2.89
CA ARG A 548 21.13 7.87 3.25
C ARG A 548 20.34 9.07 2.77
N TYR A 549 19.06 8.89 2.47
CA TYR A 549 18.22 9.98 1.96
C TYR A 549 16.89 10.11 2.71
N PHE A 550 16.62 11.30 3.22
CA PHE A 550 15.45 11.64 4.04
C PHE A 550 14.65 12.75 3.37
N ALA A 551 13.33 12.62 3.26
CA ALA A 551 12.48 13.60 2.58
C ALA A 551 11.16 13.89 3.31
N PRO A 552 11.21 14.25 4.61
CA PRO A 552 10.01 14.32 5.46
C PRO A 552 8.99 15.37 4.96
N TRP A 553 9.44 16.43 4.27
CA TRP A 553 8.55 17.47 3.73
C TRP A 553 7.71 17.03 2.53
N VAL A 554 7.97 15.85 1.97
CA VAL A 554 7.12 15.23 0.94
C VAL A 554 6.44 13.96 1.46
N GLY A 555 6.39 13.78 2.78
CA GLY A 555 5.73 12.64 3.43
C GLY A 555 6.56 11.36 3.50
N ILE A 556 7.83 11.40 3.06
CA ILE A 556 8.72 10.23 3.07
C ILE A 556 9.78 10.41 4.16
N ASN A 557 9.66 9.65 5.25
CA ASN A 557 10.63 9.73 6.34
C ASN A 557 12.05 9.40 5.85
N GLU A 558 12.20 8.29 5.13
CA GLU A 558 13.45 7.85 4.51
C GLU A 558 13.13 6.99 3.27
N ASP A 559 13.88 7.20 2.20
CA ASP A 559 13.75 6.46 0.94
C ASP A 559 14.94 5.47 0.80
N PRO A 560 14.72 4.18 0.49
CA PRO A 560 15.81 3.21 0.32
C PRO A 560 16.68 3.44 -0.92
N ALA A 561 16.16 4.03 -2.00
CA ALA A 561 16.89 4.19 -3.25
C ALA A 561 16.43 5.39 -4.12
N THR A 562 17.14 6.51 -4.05
CA THR A 562 16.65 7.78 -4.62
C THR A 562 17.49 8.29 -5.81
N GLY A 563 17.06 7.96 -7.03
CA GLY A 563 17.77 8.37 -8.26
C GLY A 563 18.01 9.88 -8.40
N HIS A 564 17.02 10.73 -8.11
CA HIS A 564 17.21 12.19 -8.22
C HIS A 564 18.21 12.75 -7.20
N ALA A 565 18.42 12.08 -6.06
CA ALA A 565 19.35 12.52 -5.04
C ALA A 565 20.78 12.19 -5.50
N GLN A 566 20.94 11.08 -6.24
CA GLN A 566 22.19 10.75 -6.92
C GLN A 566 22.55 11.76 -8.02
N CYS A 567 21.58 12.44 -8.63
CA CYS A 567 21.87 13.57 -9.54
C CYS A 567 22.47 14.79 -8.82
N ALA A 568 22.39 14.87 -7.49
CA ALA A 568 23.08 15.87 -6.67
C ALA A 568 24.38 15.33 -6.07
N MET A 569 24.36 14.12 -5.50
CA MET A 569 25.55 13.51 -4.88
C MET A 569 26.61 13.05 -5.88
N GLY A 570 26.19 12.51 -7.02
CA GLY A 570 27.08 12.02 -8.06
C GLY A 570 28.03 13.10 -8.57
N PRO A 571 27.52 14.26 -9.04
CA PRO A 571 28.38 15.36 -9.49
C PRO A 571 29.31 15.89 -8.39
N PHE A 572 28.83 15.91 -7.14
CA PHE A 572 29.66 16.27 -5.99
C PHE A 572 30.85 15.32 -5.87
N TRP A 573 30.60 14.02 -5.73
CA TRP A 573 31.66 13.02 -5.56
C TRP A 573 32.54 12.86 -6.81
N SER A 574 31.99 13.05 -8.01
CA SER A 574 32.77 13.05 -9.25
C SER A 574 33.82 14.16 -9.23
N LYS A 575 33.44 15.36 -8.79
CA LYS A 575 34.36 16.50 -8.69
C LYS A 575 35.41 16.31 -7.60
N ILE A 576 35.03 15.73 -6.46
CA ILE A 576 35.95 15.47 -5.34
C ILE A 576 36.94 14.34 -5.65
N THR A 577 36.49 13.28 -6.32
CA THR A 577 37.31 12.10 -6.62
C THR A 577 38.07 12.20 -7.94
N GLY A 578 37.64 13.08 -8.85
CA GLY A 578 38.11 13.16 -10.22
C GLY A 578 37.59 12.04 -11.14
N LYS A 579 36.71 11.15 -10.63
CA LYS A 579 36.18 10.02 -11.40
C LYS A 579 34.98 10.43 -12.26
N ARG A 580 34.91 9.91 -13.49
CA ARG A 580 33.75 10.07 -14.40
C ARG A 580 32.75 8.94 -14.33
N GLU A 581 33.10 7.87 -13.62
CA GLU A 581 32.22 6.75 -13.30
C GLU A 581 32.35 6.45 -11.80
N LEU A 582 31.22 6.28 -11.12
CA LEU A 582 31.15 6.03 -9.68
C LEU A 582 30.25 4.84 -9.38
N TYR A 583 30.59 4.07 -8.35
CA TYR A 583 29.74 3.05 -7.77
C TYR A 583 29.30 3.42 -6.36
N ALA A 584 28.00 3.51 -6.10
CA ALA A 584 27.46 4.07 -4.86
C ALA A 584 26.42 3.15 -4.19
N LEU A 585 26.39 3.24 -2.86
CA LEU A 585 25.38 2.62 -2.00
C LEU A 585 24.48 3.69 -1.38
N GLN A 586 23.17 3.58 -1.57
CA GLN A 586 22.22 4.21 -0.66
C GLN A 586 21.88 3.19 0.43
N ALA A 587 22.49 3.36 1.59
CA ALA A 587 22.29 2.50 2.74
C ALA A 587 20.86 2.67 3.28
N PHE A 588 20.25 1.57 3.68
CA PHE A 588 18.97 1.53 4.36
C PHE A 588 18.95 0.26 5.19
N PRO A 589 18.43 0.27 6.44
CA PRO A 589 18.57 -0.86 7.37
C PRO A 589 18.13 -2.22 6.83
N THR A 590 17.17 -2.26 5.91
CA THR A 590 16.60 -3.50 5.37
C THR A 590 16.67 -3.66 3.85
N ARG A 591 16.73 -2.59 3.05
CA ARG A 591 16.49 -2.61 1.59
C ARG A 591 17.34 -1.61 0.77
N GLY A 592 18.55 -1.25 1.18
CA GLY A 592 19.33 -0.20 0.48
C GLY A 592 19.52 -0.39 -1.05
N GLY A 593 19.68 0.70 -1.79
CA GLY A 593 19.83 0.72 -3.25
C GLY A 593 21.28 0.82 -3.76
N LEU A 594 21.54 0.25 -4.95
CA LEU A 594 22.85 0.23 -5.60
C LEU A 594 22.84 1.04 -6.90
N PHE A 595 23.82 1.94 -7.08
CA PHE A 595 23.88 2.85 -8.23
C PHE A 595 25.26 2.83 -8.90
N ARG A 596 25.31 2.60 -10.20
CA ARG A 596 26.44 2.97 -11.05
C ARG A 596 26.11 4.27 -11.76
N LEU A 597 27.03 5.22 -11.72
CA LEU A 597 26.83 6.57 -12.22
C LEU A 597 27.89 6.88 -13.27
N LYS A 598 27.50 7.51 -14.37
CA LYS A 598 28.40 8.04 -15.39
C LYS A 598 28.01 9.46 -15.76
N PHE A 599 29.00 10.34 -15.88
CA PHE A 599 28.78 11.77 -16.13
C PHE A 599 29.20 12.13 -17.56
N GLN A 600 28.22 12.53 -18.38
CA GLN A 600 28.44 12.87 -19.78
C GLN A 600 27.48 13.99 -20.22
N ASP A 601 28.03 15.00 -20.91
CA ASP A 601 27.27 16.07 -21.57
C ASP A 601 26.23 16.78 -20.67
N GLY A 602 26.58 17.04 -19.40
CA GLY A 602 25.69 17.68 -18.41
C GLY A 602 24.54 16.77 -17.94
N ARG A 603 24.70 15.45 -18.09
CA ARG A 603 23.73 14.44 -17.65
C ARG A 603 24.40 13.39 -16.77
N VAL A 604 23.60 12.83 -15.88
CA VAL A 604 23.96 11.70 -15.04
C VAL A 604 23.26 10.46 -15.60
N ILE A 605 24.06 9.56 -16.16
CA ILE A 605 23.61 8.24 -16.57
C ILE A 605 23.61 7.37 -15.31
N LEU A 606 22.41 6.97 -14.88
CA LEU A 606 22.17 6.07 -13.77
C LEU A 606 21.96 4.67 -14.31
N ASN A 607 22.82 3.75 -13.90
CA ASN A 607 22.69 2.32 -14.17
C ASN A 607 22.47 1.60 -12.84
N GLY A 608 21.50 0.71 -12.82
CA GLY A 608 21.21 -0.10 -11.65
C GLY A 608 20.50 -1.39 -12.04
N PRO A 609 20.74 -2.48 -11.32
CA PRO A 609 19.99 -3.71 -11.51
C PRO A 609 18.53 -3.49 -11.07
N SER A 610 17.60 -4.27 -11.63
CA SER A 610 16.21 -4.32 -11.19
C SER A 610 15.75 -5.77 -11.21
N VAL A 611 14.86 -6.14 -10.29
CA VAL A 611 14.36 -7.51 -10.16
C VAL A 611 12.85 -7.49 -10.04
N THR A 612 12.15 -8.16 -10.97
CA THR A 612 10.72 -8.45 -10.84
C THR A 612 10.48 -9.33 -9.60
N VAL A 613 9.63 -8.86 -8.68
CA VAL A 613 9.26 -9.57 -7.45
C VAL A 613 7.90 -10.25 -7.61
N LEU A 614 6.92 -9.51 -8.14
CA LEU A 614 5.57 -10.00 -8.38
C LEU A 614 5.13 -9.70 -9.81
N ARG A 615 4.30 -10.59 -10.34
CA ARG A 615 3.62 -10.44 -11.62
C ARG A 615 2.16 -10.82 -11.40
N GLY A 616 1.26 -9.90 -11.72
CA GLY A 616 -0.17 -10.10 -11.64
C GLY A 616 -0.86 -9.48 -12.84
N GLU A 617 -2.18 -9.44 -12.78
CA GLU A 617 -3.01 -8.73 -13.74
C GLU A 617 -4.02 -7.87 -12.96
N ILE A 618 -4.36 -6.67 -13.47
CA ILE A 618 -5.33 -5.72 -12.89
C ILE A 618 -6.51 -5.55 -13.84
N THR A 619 -7.72 -5.48 -13.30
CA THR A 619 -8.97 -5.22 -14.02
C THR A 619 -9.26 -3.74 -14.13
N LEU A 620 -9.77 -3.27 -15.28
CA LEU A 620 -10.44 -1.98 -15.37
C LEU A 620 -11.76 -2.18 -16.10
N ASP A 621 -12.87 -1.82 -15.45
CA ASP A 621 -14.16 -1.75 -16.16
C ASP A 621 -14.03 -0.81 -17.36
N GLU A 622 -14.65 -1.14 -18.49
CA GLU A 622 -14.86 -0.12 -19.53
C GLU A 622 -15.69 1.02 -18.92
N PRO A 623 -15.39 2.29 -19.24
CA PRO A 623 -16.18 3.40 -18.73
C PRO A 623 -17.63 3.24 -19.17
N THR A 624 -18.50 2.76 -18.29
CA THR A 624 -19.94 2.92 -18.42
C THR A 624 -20.22 4.41 -18.27
N PHE A 625 -20.35 5.09 -19.40
CA PHE A 625 -20.96 6.41 -19.46
C PHE A 625 -22.43 6.25 -19.05
N TYR A 626 -22.74 6.56 -17.79
CA TYR A 626 -24.09 6.85 -17.34
C TYR A 626 -24.39 8.34 -17.49
#